data_AF-A0AAW7D9W9-F1
#
_entry.id   AF-A0AAW7D9W9-F1
#
_cell.length_a   1.000
_cell.length_b   1.000
_cell.length_c   1.000
_cell.angle_alpha   90.00
_cell.angle_beta   90.00
_cell.angle_gamma   90.00
#
_symmetry.space_group_name_H-M   'P 1'
#
loop_
_entity.id
_entity.type
_entity.pdbx_description
1 polymer ?
#
loop_
_entity_poly.entity_id
_entity_poly.type
_entity_poly.pdbx_seq_one_letter_code
_entity_poly.pdbx_strand_id
1 'polypeptide(L)'
;MRNLALFISCMIGFVASAQNTIVEKDLMVFQPTETSKKLNKAYSEHLFFGLFGIKPFIKALDLNESKIKTITITNASNKKVAYKATYDANENLLDFELTEEVAKPMKVNYTYKDGVISSETIERKGSETRTNQFFYDQDKMYVKNANKLFDIVWLEEDVMLKKTYLEQKIGFEDRLMHNCRITKSLGQDMNKICYSSSTFKVPFKINEYTPDVAPKSERINLKEGVWSEIKLISSNNYQILKNNQSLFEIILDQNQRLKEFKFLGNKADKQQPLQFNFTYTFYK
;
A
#
# COMPACT_ATOMS: atom_id res chain seq x y z
N MET A 1 -17.63 69.68 -19.88
CA MET A 1 -17.88 68.42 -20.64
C MET A 1 -16.59 67.62 -20.57
N ARG A 2 -16.53 66.55 -19.76
CA ARG A 2 -16.73 65.13 -20.15
C ARG A 2 -15.65 64.71 -21.19
N ASN A 3 -14.79 63.71 -20.99
CA ASN A 3 -14.90 62.47 -20.23
C ASN A 3 -13.53 61.88 -19.85
N LEU A 4 -13.58 61.17 -18.73
CA LEU A 4 -12.67 60.18 -18.17
C LEU A 4 -12.66 58.89 -19.02
N ALA A 5 -11.48 58.30 -19.25
CA ALA A 5 -11.24 56.88 -19.60
C ALA A 5 -9.72 56.65 -19.40
N LEU A 6 -9.20 56.08 -18.30
CA LEU A 6 -9.35 54.72 -17.78
C LEU A 6 -9.35 53.67 -18.90
N PHE A 7 -8.25 52.93 -19.04
CA PHE A 7 -8.19 51.48 -19.32
C PHE A 7 -6.71 51.08 -19.27
N ILE A 8 -6.23 50.73 -18.06
CA ILE A 8 -5.96 49.35 -17.63
C ILE A 8 -4.73 48.77 -18.31
N SER A 9 -3.68 48.72 -17.50
CA SER A 9 -2.48 47.89 -17.62
C SER A 9 -2.76 46.54 -18.29
N CYS A 10 -2.16 46.33 -19.45
CA CYS A 10 -2.01 45.00 -20.03
C CYS A 10 -0.89 44.26 -19.27
N MET A 11 -1.15 43.95 -17.99
CA MET A 11 -0.52 42.84 -17.29
C MET A 11 -1.15 41.58 -17.89
N ILE A 12 -0.66 41.15 -19.05
CA ILE A 12 -0.83 39.76 -19.47
C ILE A 12 0.04 38.98 -18.49
N GLY A 13 -0.58 38.60 -17.38
CA GLY A 13 -0.04 37.58 -16.51
C GLY A 13 0.28 36.38 -17.39
N PHE A 14 1.57 36.10 -17.54
CA PHE A 14 2.01 34.74 -17.78
C PHE A 14 1.33 33.92 -16.69
N VAL A 15 0.24 33.24 -17.07
CA VAL A 15 -0.32 32.19 -16.24
C VAL A 15 0.77 31.14 -16.25
N ALA A 16 1.64 31.21 -15.24
CA ALA A 16 2.64 30.21 -14.95
C ALA A 16 1.91 28.87 -15.04
N SER A 17 2.27 28.07 -16.03
CA SER A 17 1.83 26.69 -16.08
C SER A 17 2.28 26.08 -14.76
N ALA A 18 1.32 25.86 -13.87
CA ALA A 18 1.56 25.39 -12.52
C ALA A 18 2.49 24.17 -12.58
N GLN A 19 3.52 24.18 -11.74
CA GLN A 19 4.66 23.26 -11.75
C GLN A 19 4.20 21.79 -11.80
N ASN A 20 4.21 21.19 -12.99
CA ASN A 20 4.08 19.74 -13.18
C ASN A 20 5.45 19.04 -13.10
N THR A 21 6.53 19.79 -12.89
CA THR A 21 7.91 19.30 -12.77
C THR A 21 8.41 19.44 -11.35
N ILE A 22 9.01 18.37 -10.82
CA ILE A 22 9.57 18.31 -9.47
C ILE A 22 11.09 18.48 -9.48
N VAL A 23 11.64 19.16 -8.47
CA VAL A 23 13.07 19.19 -8.20
C VAL A 23 13.36 18.20 -7.09
N GLU A 24 13.68 16.95 -7.45
CA GLU A 24 13.86 15.84 -6.49
C GLU A 24 14.83 16.18 -5.35
N LYS A 25 15.94 16.86 -5.69
CA LYS A 25 17.00 17.24 -4.72
C LYS A 25 16.44 18.00 -3.52
N ASP A 26 15.49 18.90 -3.76
CA ASP A 26 14.97 19.79 -2.71
C ASP A 26 14.04 19.03 -1.75
N LEU A 27 13.59 17.83 -2.14
CA LEU A 27 12.73 16.94 -1.37
C LEU A 27 13.50 15.78 -0.73
N MET A 28 14.78 15.61 -1.08
CA MET A 28 15.66 14.59 -0.49
C MET A 28 16.23 15.07 0.85
N VAL A 29 15.33 15.44 1.77
CA VAL A 29 15.65 15.88 3.13
C VAL A 29 15.38 14.73 4.11
N PHE A 30 16.06 14.72 5.27
CA PHE A 30 15.85 13.69 6.29
C PHE A 30 15.45 14.33 7.61
N GLN A 31 14.16 14.67 7.73
CA GLN A 31 13.54 15.30 8.90
C GLN A 31 12.29 14.51 9.32
N PRO A 32 12.45 13.30 9.89
CA PRO A 32 11.32 12.47 10.29
C PRO A 32 10.58 13.05 11.50
N THR A 33 9.26 12.86 11.51
CA THR A 33 8.35 13.22 12.61
C THR A 33 7.70 11.95 13.20
N GLU A 34 6.90 12.09 14.25
CA GLU A 34 6.09 10.98 14.76
C GLU A 34 5.07 10.46 13.72
N THR A 35 4.54 11.35 12.86
CA THR A 35 3.70 10.94 11.73
C THR A 35 4.49 10.11 10.73
N SER A 36 5.77 10.43 10.48
CA SER A 36 6.65 9.63 9.63
C SER A 36 6.79 8.18 10.13
N LYS A 37 6.85 7.97 11.45
CA LYS A 37 6.91 6.61 12.04
C LYS A 37 5.62 5.82 11.79
N LYS A 38 4.46 6.46 11.94
CA LYS A 38 3.16 5.84 11.62
C LYS A 38 3.04 5.46 10.14
N LEU A 39 3.45 6.36 9.25
CA LEU A 39 3.51 6.10 7.81
C LEU A 39 4.45 4.94 7.49
N ASN A 40 5.64 4.91 8.11
CA ASN A 40 6.62 3.87 7.93
C ASN A 40 6.08 2.49 8.35
N LYS A 41 5.45 2.42 9.52
CA LYS A 41 4.77 1.21 10.01
C LYS A 41 3.70 0.73 9.03
N ALA A 42 2.81 1.62 8.58
CA ALA A 42 1.78 1.27 7.58
C ALA A 42 2.35 0.79 6.24
N TYR A 43 3.51 1.33 5.82
CA TYR A 43 4.21 0.90 4.61
C TYR A 43 4.69 -0.56 4.72
N SER A 44 5.34 -0.91 5.83
CA SER A 44 5.97 -2.23 6.05
C SER A 44 5.03 -3.32 6.60
N GLU A 45 3.86 -2.97 7.13
CA GLU A 45 2.95 -3.95 7.73
C GLU A 45 2.36 -4.94 6.71
N HIS A 46 2.14 -6.19 7.16
CA HIS A 46 1.33 -7.19 6.46
C HIS A 46 1.70 -7.43 4.98
N LEU A 47 2.98 -7.33 4.61
CA LEU A 47 3.44 -7.40 3.21
C LEU A 47 3.05 -8.71 2.50
N PHE A 48 3.04 -9.83 3.23
CA PHE A 48 2.57 -11.12 2.72
C PHE A 48 1.16 -11.03 2.10
N PHE A 49 0.25 -10.30 2.74
CA PHE A 49 -1.13 -10.15 2.29
C PHE A 49 -1.31 -9.19 1.12
N GLY A 50 -0.28 -8.38 0.82
CA GLY A 50 -0.22 -7.59 -0.40
C GLY A 50 -0.24 -8.46 -1.66
N LEU A 51 0.31 -9.68 -1.60
CA LEU A 51 0.30 -10.64 -2.72
C LEU A 51 -1.11 -11.07 -3.12
N PHE A 52 -2.04 -11.07 -2.17
CA PHE A 52 -3.43 -11.48 -2.36
C PHE A 52 -4.38 -10.29 -2.51
N GLY A 53 -3.87 -9.06 -2.44
CA GLY A 53 -4.69 -7.84 -2.53
C GLY A 53 -5.60 -7.61 -1.31
N ILE A 54 -5.33 -8.25 -0.16
CA ILE A 54 -6.21 -8.18 1.02
C ILE A 54 -5.62 -7.42 2.21
N LYS A 55 -4.46 -6.77 2.05
CA LYS A 55 -3.84 -5.94 3.11
C LYS A 55 -4.83 -4.98 3.80
N PRO A 56 -5.75 -4.28 3.09
CA PRO A 56 -6.81 -3.49 3.72
C PRO A 56 -7.69 -4.24 4.73
N PHE A 57 -8.07 -5.48 4.41
CA PHE A 57 -8.92 -6.29 5.28
C PHE A 57 -8.17 -6.77 6.52
N ILE A 58 -6.90 -7.13 6.36
CA ILE A 58 -6.04 -7.53 7.49
C ILE A 58 -5.84 -6.36 8.45
N LYS A 59 -5.59 -5.16 7.92
CA LYS A 59 -5.50 -3.93 8.72
C LYS A 59 -6.77 -3.70 9.55
N ALA A 60 -7.94 -4.03 9.01
CA ALA A 60 -9.21 -3.83 9.70
C ALA A 60 -9.45 -4.76 10.90
N LEU A 61 -8.66 -5.82 11.07
CA LEU A 61 -8.84 -6.82 12.13
C LEU A 61 -8.25 -6.42 13.49
N ASP A 62 -7.57 -5.28 13.60
CA ASP A 62 -6.96 -4.78 14.83
C ASP A 62 -6.09 -5.84 15.54
N LEU A 63 -5.11 -6.37 14.81
CA LEU A 63 -4.28 -7.49 15.25
C LEU A 63 -3.33 -7.11 16.37
N ASN A 64 -3.14 -8.02 17.33
CA ASN A 64 -2.15 -7.83 18.39
C ASN A 64 -0.74 -8.23 17.92
N GLU A 65 -0.03 -7.30 17.29
CA GLU A 65 1.32 -7.55 16.76
C GLU A 65 2.46 -7.17 17.72
N SER A 66 2.17 -7.08 19.01
CA SER A 66 3.15 -6.58 19.99
C SER A 66 4.30 -7.56 20.26
N LYS A 67 5.51 -7.02 20.43
CA LYS A 67 6.74 -7.75 20.82
C LYS A 67 7.12 -8.93 19.91
N ILE A 68 6.60 -8.99 18.70
CA ILE A 68 6.96 -10.04 17.74
C ILE A 68 8.43 -9.83 17.35
N LYS A 69 9.22 -10.90 17.42
CA LYS A 69 10.61 -10.93 16.94
C LYS A 69 10.68 -11.51 15.53
N THR A 70 9.95 -12.59 15.27
CA THR A 70 9.87 -13.19 13.93
C THR A 70 8.48 -13.72 13.64
N ILE A 71 8.05 -13.59 12.40
CA ILE A 71 6.88 -14.30 11.85
C ILE A 71 7.41 -15.26 10.79
N THR A 72 7.06 -16.53 10.89
CA THR A 72 7.28 -17.53 9.84
C THR A 72 5.93 -18.03 9.36
N ILE A 73 5.69 -17.89 8.06
CA ILE A 73 4.48 -18.37 7.39
C ILE A 73 4.87 -19.61 6.57
N THR A 74 4.22 -20.73 6.85
CA THR A 74 4.49 -22.01 6.18
C THR A 74 3.27 -22.46 5.39
N ASN A 75 3.50 -23.03 4.21
CA ASN A 75 2.45 -23.71 3.47
C ASN A 75 2.05 -24.98 4.24
N ALA A 76 0.77 -25.09 4.59
CA ALA A 76 0.27 -26.15 5.45
C ALA A 76 0.38 -27.53 4.79
N SER A 77 0.34 -27.61 3.46
CA SER A 77 0.32 -28.87 2.70
C SER A 77 1.70 -29.52 2.60
N ASN A 78 2.75 -28.72 2.41
CA ASN A 78 4.12 -29.24 2.19
C ASN A 78 5.13 -28.82 3.27
N LYS A 79 4.69 -28.02 4.25
CA LYS A 79 5.49 -27.48 5.38
C LYS A 79 6.67 -26.60 4.98
N LYS A 80 6.77 -26.17 3.72
CA LYS A 80 7.80 -25.23 3.27
C LYS A 80 7.47 -23.81 3.74
N VAL A 81 8.51 -23.03 4.01
CA VAL A 81 8.38 -21.60 4.34
C VAL A 81 7.96 -20.84 3.09
N ALA A 82 6.90 -20.05 3.21
CA ALA A 82 6.39 -19.16 2.16
C ALA A 82 6.84 -17.71 2.38
N TYR A 83 6.87 -17.29 3.64
CA TYR A 83 7.30 -15.96 4.05
C TYR A 83 7.95 -16.01 5.42
N LYS A 84 8.97 -15.19 5.61
CA LYS A 84 9.58 -14.96 6.92
C LYS A 84 9.83 -13.47 7.08
N ALA A 85 9.50 -12.93 8.25
CA ALA A 85 9.80 -11.55 8.61
C ALA A 85 10.46 -11.50 9.98
N THR A 86 11.40 -10.58 10.14
CA THR A 86 12.13 -10.31 11.38
C THR A 86 11.90 -8.86 11.78
N TYR A 87 11.68 -8.63 13.07
CA TYR A 87 11.44 -7.31 13.64
C TYR A 87 12.46 -7.01 14.74
N ASP A 88 12.71 -5.74 15.00
CA ASP A 88 13.49 -5.29 16.15
C ASP A 88 12.62 -5.18 17.42
N ALA A 89 13.24 -4.85 18.56
CA ALA A 89 12.54 -4.69 19.83
C ALA A 89 11.59 -3.48 19.87
N ASN A 90 11.68 -2.58 18.90
CA ASN A 90 10.79 -1.43 18.70
C ASN A 90 9.69 -1.73 17.67
N GLU A 91 9.52 -3.01 17.28
CA GLU A 91 8.51 -3.49 16.33
C GLU A 91 8.74 -3.02 14.89
N ASN A 92 9.94 -2.55 14.55
CA ASN A 92 10.29 -2.19 13.18
C ASN A 92 10.64 -3.44 12.38
N LEU A 93 10.10 -3.57 11.15
CA LEU A 93 10.44 -4.67 10.24
C LEU A 93 11.88 -4.51 9.75
N LEU A 94 12.77 -5.41 10.15
CA LEU A 94 14.19 -5.43 9.76
C LEU A 94 14.39 -6.08 8.40
N ASP A 95 13.75 -7.22 8.18
CA ASP A 95 13.86 -7.96 6.94
C ASP A 95 12.63 -8.82 6.70
N PHE A 96 12.39 -9.15 5.43
CA PHE A 96 11.54 -10.26 5.07
C PHE A 96 12.06 -11.04 3.87
N GLU A 97 11.63 -12.28 3.77
CA GLU A 97 11.88 -13.18 2.66
C GLU A 97 10.56 -13.74 2.14
N LEU A 98 10.40 -13.76 0.82
CA LEU A 98 9.37 -14.51 0.10
C LEU A 98 10.04 -15.64 -0.66
N THR A 99 9.42 -16.81 -0.65
CA THR A 99 9.91 -17.99 -1.37
C THR A 99 9.03 -18.33 -2.57
N GLU A 100 9.46 -19.33 -3.33
CA GLU A 100 8.74 -19.89 -4.48
C GLU A 100 7.34 -20.43 -4.17
N GLU A 101 7.00 -20.63 -2.89
CA GLU A 101 5.67 -21.08 -2.47
C GLU A 101 4.57 -20.07 -2.79
N VAL A 102 4.90 -18.77 -2.89
CA VAL A 102 3.92 -17.70 -3.09
C VAL A 102 4.32 -16.66 -4.11
N ALA A 103 5.62 -16.50 -4.40
CA ALA A 103 6.11 -15.50 -5.33
C ALA A 103 7.47 -15.90 -5.93
N LYS A 104 7.99 -15.10 -6.86
CA LYS A 104 9.41 -15.21 -7.22
C LYS A 104 10.26 -14.92 -5.96
N PRO A 105 11.24 -15.77 -5.61
CA PRO A 105 12.03 -15.59 -4.40
C PRO A 105 12.65 -14.19 -4.31
N MET A 106 12.40 -13.53 -3.19
CA MET A 106 13.02 -12.24 -2.88
C MET A 106 13.31 -12.12 -1.39
N LYS A 107 14.35 -11.36 -1.10
CA LYS A 107 14.67 -10.90 0.26
C LYS A 107 14.74 -9.39 0.25
N VAL A 108 14.18 -8.77 1.29
CA VAL A 108 14.24 -7.33 1.48
C VAL A 108 14.82 -7.07 2.86
N ASN A 109 15.82 -6.21 2.92
CA ASN A 109 16.42 -5.75 4.17
C ASN A 109 16.19 -4.25 4.31
N TYR A 110 15.80 -3.81 5.50
CA TYR A 110 15.56 -2.43 5.84
C TYR A 110 16.67 -1.91 6.74
N THR A 111 17.14 -0.70 6.44
CA THR A 111 18.01 0.07 7.34
C THR A 111 17.20 1.21 7.92
N TYR A 112 17.34 1.44 9.22
CA TYR A 112 16.64 2.50 9.93
C TYR A 112 17.60 3.61 10.35
N LYS A 113 17.08 4.84 10.33
CA LYS A 113 17.71 6.02 10.91
C LYS A 113 16.61 6.84 11.58
N ASP A 114 16.85 7.29 12.81
CA ASP A 114 15.90 8.09 13.59
C ASP A 114 14.50 7.46 13.72
N GLY A 115 14.45 6.12 13.79
CA GLY A 115 13.21 5.35 13.97
C GLY A 115 12.35 5.19 12.71
N VAL A 116 12.86 5.54 11.52
CA VAL A 116 12.19 5.33 10.23
C VAL A 116 13.13 4.66 9.21
N ILE A 117 12.58 4.00 8.19
CA ILE A 117 13.38 3.36 7.12
C ILE A 117 14.18 4.44 6.38
N SER A 118 15.50 4.31 6.30
CA SER A 118 16.37 5.15 5.47
C SER A 118 16.69 4.52 4.11
N SER A 119 16.71 3.19 4.05
CA SER A 119 16.91 2.45 2.80
C SER A 119 16.28 1.07 2.87
N GLU A 120 15.86 0.56 1.72
CA GLU A 120 15.51 -0.85 1.55
C GLU A 120 16.37 -1.46 0.44
N THR A 121 16.90 -2.65 0.69
CA THR A 121 17.70 -3.41 -0.26
C THR A 121 16.94 -4.66 -0.64
N ILE A 122 16.62 -4.79 -1.92
CA ILE A 122 15.84 -5.85 -2.52
C ILE A 122 16.78 -6.77 -3.29
N GLU A 123 16.90 -7.99 -2.82
CA GLU A 123 17.64 -9.07 -3.44
C GLU A 123 16.66 -10.04 -4.08
N ARG A 124 16.85 -10.34 -5.36
CA ARG A 124 16.02 -11.29 -6.10
C ARG A 124 16.93 -12.33 -6.73
N LYS A 125 16.61 -13.62 -6.52
CA LYS A 125 17.43 -14.73 -7.01
C LYS A 125 17.65 -14.61 -8.52
N GLY A 126 18.91 -14.55 -8.95
CA GLY A 126 19.32 -14.44 -10.35
C GLY A 126 19.19 -13.04 -10.97
N SER A 127 19.16 -11.98 -10.15
CA SER A 127 19.15 -10.59 -10.64
C SER A 127 19.98 -9.66 -9.76
N GLU A 128 20.29 -8.47 -10.27
CA GLU A 128 20.99 -7.43 -9.53
C GLU A 128 20.23 -6.99 -8.28
N THR A 129 20.99 -6.66 -7.25
CA THR A 129 20.48 -6.05 -6.03
C THR A 129 19.98 -4.64 -6.32
N ARG A 130 18.80 -4.30 -5.84
CA ARG A 130 18.22 -2.95 -5.99
C ARG A 130 18.13 -2.30 -4.63
N THR A 131 18.49 -1.03 -4.54
CA THR A 131 18.36 -0.25 -3.32
C THR A 131 17.47 0.95 -3.58
N ASN A 132 16.44 1.11 -2.75
CA ASN A 132 15.65 2.33 -2.70
C ASN A 132 16.08 3.16 -1.49
N GLN A 133 16.15 4.46 -1.68
CA GLN A 133 16.52 5.42 -0.63
C GLN A 133 15.30 6.20 -0.18
N PHE A 134 15.20 6.40 1.13
CA PHE A 134 14.04 7.01 1.77
C PHE A 134 14.44 8.32 2.43
N PHE A 135 13.60 9.31 2.24
CA PHE A 135 13.73 10.68 2.73
C PHE A 135 12.41 11.08 3.37
N TYR A 136 12.45 12.05 4.28
CA TYR A 136 11.28 12.46 5.06
C TYR A 136 11.28 13.97 5.21
N ASP A 137 10.13 14.56 4.89
CA ASP A 137 9.86 15.97 5.05
C ASP A 137 8.34 16.17 5.13
N GLN A 138 7.89 17.12 5.95
CA GLN A 138 6.48 17.51 6.07
C GLN A 138 5.49 16.33 6.15
N ASP A 139 5.75 15.35 7.02
CA ASP A 139 4.93 14.14 7.22
C ASP A 139 4.80 13.22 6.00
N LYS A 140 5.62 13.42 4.97
CA LYS A 140 5.70 12.59 3.77
C LYS A 140 6.96 11.75 3.76
N MET A 141 6.86 10.60 3.11
CA MET A 141 7.98 9.73 2.80
C MET A 141 8.27 9.81 1.31
N TYR A 142 9.51 10.13 0.97
CA TYR A 142 9.97 10.26 -0.41
C TYR A 142 10.89 9.09 -0.72
N VAL A 143 10.59 8.33 -1.77
CA VAL A 143 11.30 7.12 -2.12
C VAL A 143 11.96 7.31 -3.48
N LYS A 144 13.28 7.37 -3.48
CA LYS A 144 14.07 7.31 -4.70
C LYS A 144 14.32 5.86 -5.05
N ASN A 145 13.59 5.37 -6.05
CA ASN A 145 13.68 3.98 -6.47
C ASN A 145 14.85 3.76 -7.43
N ALA A 146 15.37 2.52 -7.46
CA ALA A 146 16.43 2.12 -8.38
C ALA A 146 16.09 2.31 -9.88
N ASN A 147 14.80 2.38 -10.25
CA ASN A 147 14.34 2.52 -11.63
C ASN A 147 14.15 3.99 -12.08
N LYS A 148 14.77 4.97 -11.40
CA LYS A 148 14.56 6.41 -11.65
C LYS A 148 13.11 6.88 -11.45
N LEU A 149 12.33 6.13 -10.67
CA LEU A 149 11.02 6.57 -10.19
C LEU A 149 11.19 7.27 -8.85
N PHE A 150 10.49 8.38 -8.69
CA PHE A 150 10.45 9.12 -7.44
C PHE A 150 9.03 9.07 -6.89
N ASP A 151 8.84 8.36 -5.79
CA ASP A 151 7.55 8.26 -5.12
C ASP A 151 7.48 9.24 -3.95
N ILE A 152 6.32 9.85 -3.76
CA ILE A 152 5.93 10.55 -2.55
C ILE A 152 4.78 9.76 -1.95
N VAL A 153 4.92 9.35 -0.70
CA VAL A 153 3.94 8.55 0.03
C VAL A 153 3.52 9.31 1.27
N TRP A 154 2.23 9.31 1.58
CA TRP A 154 1.70 9.94 2.79
C TRP A 154 0.46 9.19 3.28
N LEU A 155 0.05 9.50 4.52
CA LEU A 155 -1.20 9.03 5.08
C LEU A 155 -2.24 10.14 5.06
N GLU A 156 -3.45 9.81 4.63
CA GLU A 156 -4.66 10.55 4.98
C GLU A 156 -5.54 9.64 5.80
N GLU A 157 -5.71 9.96 7.08
CA GLU A 157 -6.17 9.03 8.10
C GLU A 157 -5.33 7.73 8.08
N ASP A 158 -5.98 6.59 7.85
CA ASP A 158 -5.35 5.28 7.74
C ASP A 158 -5.14 4.82 6.28
N VAL A 159 -5.48 5.68 5.31
CA VAL A 159 -5.32 5.40 3.87
C VAL A 159 -3.95 5.89 3.41
N MET A 160 -3.13 4.97 2.93
CA MET A 160 -1.85 5.30 2.32
C MET A 160 -2.05 5.73 0.87
N LEU A 161 -1.62 6.95 0.58
CA LEU A 161 -1.68 7.57 -0.73
C LEU A 161 -0.27 7.70 -1.30
N LYS A 162 -0.19 7.68 -2.63
CA LYS A 162 1.07 7.77 -3.35
C LYS A 162 0.96 8.68 -4.56
N LYS A 163 2.05 9.40 -4.83
CA LYS A 163 2.29 10.12 -6.08
C LYS A 163 3.61 9.66 -6.66
N THR A 164 3.60 9.22 -7.91
CA THR A 164 4.78 8.71 -8.60
C THR A 164 5.18 9.66 -9.72
N TYR A 165 6.42 10.11 -9.69
CA TYR A 165 7.04 10.91 -10.75
C TYR A 165 7.89 10.02 -11.66
N LEU A 166 7.74 10.24 -12.96
CA LEU A 166 8.55 9.66 -14.03
C LEU A 166 9.22 10.81 -14.78
N GLU A 167 10.56 10.83 -14.81
CA GLU A 167 11.31 11.92 -15.48
C GLU A 167 10.86 13.31 -15.02
N GLN A 168 10.71 13.47 -13.70
CA GLN A 168 10.24 14.68 -13.03
C GLN A 168 8.79 15.10 -13.33
N LYS A 169 8.07 14.37 -14.19
CA LYS A 169 6.65 14.61 -14.47
C LYS A 169 5.77 13.68 -13.67
N ILE A 170 4.58 14.15 -13.32
CA ILE A 170 3.59 13.32 -12.62
C ILE A 170 3.15 12.20 -13.57
N GLY A 171 3.48 10.97 -13.22
CA GLY A 171 2.99 9.78 -13.91
C GLY A 171 1.67 9.31 -13.31
N PHE A 172 1.67 9.08 -12.00
CA PHE A 172 0.53 8.58 -11.24
C PHE A 172 0.31 9.38 -9.96
N GLU A 173 -0.94 9.54 -9.56
CA GLU A 173 -1.30 10.25 -8.34
C GLU A 173 -2.56 9.66 -7.71
N ASP A 174 -2.48 9.33 -6.43
CA ASP A 174 -3.65 9.05 -5.62
C ASP A 174 -4.16 10.32 -4.93
N ARG A 175 -5.47 10.42 -4.82
CA ARG A 175 -6.17 11.37 -3.94
C ARG A 175 -7.21 10.63 -3.13
N LEU A 176 -7.46 11.07 -1.90
CA LEU A 176 -8.60 10.63 -1.13
C LEU A 176 -9.74 11.66 -1.26
N MET A 177 -10.93 11.19 -1.61
CA MET A 177 -12.15 11.98 -1.63
C MET A 177 -13.21 11.26 -0.82
N HIS A 178 -13.53 11.80 0.36
CA HIS A 178 -14.29 11.07 1.38
C HIS A 178 -13.58 9.72 1.67
N ASN A 179 -14.32 8.60 1.65
CA ASN A 179 -13.73 7.28 1.86
C ASN A 179 -13.28 6.60 0.55
N CYS A 180 -13.08 7.36 -0.53
CA CYS A 180 -12.71 6.80 -1.82
C CYS A 180 -11.33 7.27 -2.27
N ARG A 181 -10.38 6.33 -2.40
CA ARG A 181 -9.10 6.56 -3.06
C ARG A 181 -9.31 6.55 -4.56
N ILE A 182 -8.91 7.62 -5.23
CA ILE A 182 -8.95 7.76 -6.68
C ILE A 182 -7.53 7.82 -7.19
N THR A 183 -7.16 6.89 -8.06
CA THR A 183 -5.86 6.86 -8.73
C THR A 183 -5.98 7.48 -10.11
N LYS A 184 -5.16 8.48 -10.37
CA LYS A 184 -4.99 9.14 -11.66
C LYS A 184 -3.73 8.69 -12.35
N SER A 185 -3.78 8.65 -13.68
CA SER A 185 -2.61 8.56 -14.56
C SER A 185 -2.70 9.70 -15.56
N LEU A 186 -1.62 10.48 -15.70
CA LEU A 186 -1.58 11.62 -16.64
C LEU A 186 -2.80 12.56 -16.54
N GLY A 187 -3.30 12.78 -15.32
CA GLY A 187 -4.45 13.65 -15.04
C GLY A 187 -5.83 12.99 -15.19
N GLN A 188 -5.91 11.75 -15.66
CA GLN A 188 -7.17 11.03 -15.85
C GLN A 188 -7.40 9.98 -14.77
N ASP A 189 -8.62 9.93 -14.20
CA ASP A 189 -9.01 8.92 -13.20
C ASP A 189 -9.00 7.52 -13.86
N MET A 190 -8.17 6.61 -13.38
CA MET A 190 -8.08 5.23 -13.91
C MET A 190 -8.59 4.17 -12.95
N ASN A 191 -8.66 4.47 -11.65
CA ASN A 191 -9.16 3.54 -10.66
C ASN A 191 -9.80 4.34 -9.52
N LYS A 192 -10.83 3.76 -8.91
CA LYS A 192 -11.39 4.26 -7.67
C LYS A 192 -11.70 3.08 -6.75
N ILE A 193 -11.27 3.18 -5.52
CA ILE A 193 -11.53 2.20 -4.47
C ILE A 193 -12.23 2.94 -3.35
N CYS A 194 -13.48 2.57 -3.06
CA CYS A 194 -14.23 3.12 -1.93
C CYS A 194 -14.22 2.14 -0.77
N TYR A 195 -13.84 2.65 0.40
CA TYR A 195 -13.85 1.94 1.66
C TYR A 195 -15.16 2.27 2.40
N SER A 196 -15.71 1.33 3.16
CA SER A 196 -16.82 1.62 4.08
C SER A 196 -16.40 2.60 5.18
N SER A 197 -15.11 2.61 5.54
CA SER A 197 -14.49 3.53 6.49
C SER A 197 -13.01 3.72 6.15
N SER A 198 -12.53 4.96 6.20
CA SER A 198 -11.11 5.31 6.03
C SER A 198 -10.25 4.99 7.25
N THR A 199 -10.84 4.63 8.40
CA THR A 199 -10.14 4.18 9.63
C THR A 199 -10.09 2.65 9.76
N PHE A 200 -10.51 1.90 8.74
CA PHE A 200 -10.40 0.43 8.65
C PHE A 200 -10.88 -0.30 9.92
N LYS A 201 -12.19 -0.35 10.16
CA LYS A 201 -12.77 -1.14 11.25
C LYS A 201 -13.81 -2.11 10.72
N VAL A 202 -13.89 -3.30 11.31
CA VAL A 202 -14.97 -4.27 11.03
C VAL A 202 -16.30 -3.73 11.57
N PRO A 203 -17.43 -3.83 10.83
CA PRO A 203 -17.56 -4.40 9.49
C PRO A 203 -16.91 -3.53 8.40
N PHE A 204 -16.09 -4.15 7.55
CA PHE A 204 -15.31 -3.45 6.53
C PHE A 204 -15.61 -3.97 5.12
N LYS A 205 -15.88 -3.04 4.20
CA LYS A 205 -16.21 -3.31 2.80
C LYS A 205 -15.39 -2.43 1.87
N ILE A 206 -15.05 -2.97 0.72
CA ILE A 206 -14.38 -2.28 -0.38
C ILE A 206 -15.23 -2.43 -1.64
N ASN A 207 -15.46 -1.32 -2.36
CA ASN A 207 -16.01 -1.33 -3.71
C ASN A 207 -14.93 -0.80 -4.67
N GLU A 208 -14.58 -1.60 -5.67
CA GLU A 208 -13.63 -1.23 -6.72
C GLU A 208 -14.38 -0.74 -7.96
N TYR A 209 -13.86 0.30 -8.59
CA TYR A 209 -14.41 0.88 -9.81
C TYR A 209 -13.32 0.94 -10.86
N THR A 210 -13.61 0.42 -12.05
CA THR A 210 -12.67 0.38 -13.17
C THR A 210 -13.16 1.22 -14.34
N PRO A 211 -12.27 1.64 -15.26
CA PRO A 211 -12.65 2.38 -16.46
C PRO A 211 -13.64 1.61 -17.32
N ASP A 212 -14.68 2.29 -17.82
CA ASP A 212 -15.74 1.76 -18.69
C ASP A 212 -15.56 2.18 -20.16
N VAL A 213 -14.37 2.68 -20.53
CA VAL A 213 -14.14 3.24 -21.87
C VAL A 213 -12.83 2.76 -22.48
N ALA A 214 -12.86 2.51 -23.79
CA ALA A 214 -11.68 2.19 -24.58
C ALA A 214 -10.67 3.38 -24.53
N PRO A 215 -9.35 3.13 -24.69
CA PRO A 215 -8.26 4.11 -24.46
C PRO A 215 -8.25 5.40 -25.33
N LYS A 216 -9.34 5.80 -25.99
CA LYS A 216 -9.39 6.88 -26.98
C LYS A 216 -10.44 7.97 -26.73
N SER A 217 -11.21 7.93 -25.64
CA SER A 217 -12.12 9.02 -25.27
C SER A 217 -11.54 9.86 -24.14
N GLU A 218 -11.62 11.19 -24.25
CA GLU A 218 -11.07 12.15 -23.28
C GLU A 218 -11.76 12.17 -21.90
N ARG A 219 -12.79 11.34 -21.68
CA ARG A 219 -13.45 11.16 -20.38
C ARG A 219 -13.45 9.69 -20.00
N ILE A 220 -12.74 9.35 -18.93
CA ILE A 220 -12.83 8.03 -18.31
C ILE A 220 -14.02 8.03 -17.37
N ASN A 221 -15.08 7.31 -17.73
CA ASN A 221 -16.15 6.96 -16.80
C ASN A 221 -15.71 5.74 -16.00
N LEU A 222 -15.85 5.79 -14.67
CA LEU A 222 -15.58 4.64 -13.81
C LEU A 222 -16.88 3.90 -13.54
N LYS A 223 -16.90 2.60 -13.84
CA LYS A 223 -18.02 1.72 -13.57
C LYS A 223 -17.76 0.93 -12.30
N GLU A 224 -18.81 0.74 -11.51
CA GLU A 224 -18.74 -0.13 -10.34
C GLU A 224 -18.41 -1.55 -10.76
N GLY A 225 -17.32 -2.06 -10.21
CA GLY A 225 -16.80 -3.39 -10.47
C GLY A 225 -17.12 -4.33 -9.34
N VAL A 226 -16.08 -5.01 -8.86
CA VAL A 226 -16.18 -5.99 -7.79
C VAL A 226 -16.25 -5.29 -6.43
N TRP A 227 -17.03 -5.86 -5.52
CA TRP A 227 -16.97 -5.48 -4.11
C TRP A 227 -16.45 -6.65 -3.30
N SER A 228 -15.76 -6.34 -2.21
CA SER A 228 -15.29 -7.32 -1.25
C SER A 228 -15.61 -6.88 0.17
N GLU A 229 -15.89 -7.81 1.07
CA GLU A 229 -16.21 -7.52 2.47
C GLU A 229 -15.56 -8.54 3.39
N ILE A 230 -15.26 -8.15 4.62
CA ILE A 230 -14.87 -9.08 5.68
C ILE A 230 -16.03 -9.32 6.63
N LYS A 231 -16.34 -10.60 6.86
CA LYS A 231 -17.40 -11.06 7.77
C LYS A 231 -16.81 -11.93 8.87
N LEU A 232 -17.24 -11.69 10.10
CA LEU A 232 -17.02 -12.59 11.22
C LEU A 232 -17.93 -13.82 11.05
N ILE A 233 -17.35 -15.01 11.06
CA ILE A 233 -18.07 -16.30 10.97
C ILE A 233 -18.21 -16.93 12.35
N SER A 234 -17.15 -16.88 13.16
CA SER A 234 -17.13 -17.30 14.56
C SER A 234 -16.15 -16.42 15.32
N SER A 235 -16.05 -16.59 16.65
CA SER A 235 -15.29 -15.71 17.57
C SER A 235 -13.90 -15.26 17.12
N ASN A 236 -13.19 -16.05 16.32
CA ASN A 236 -11.85 -15.77 15.83
C ASN A 236 -11.67 -16.15 14.34
N ASN A 237 -12.77 -16.35 13.60
CA ASN A 237 -12.73 -16.77 12.21
C ASN A 237 -13.45 -15.74 11.33
N TYR A 238 -12.75 -15.27 10.31
CA TYR A 238 -13.24 -14.28 9.37
C TYR A 238 -13.18 -14.83 7.94
N GLN A 239 -14.15 -14.44 7.14
CA GLN A 239 -14.12 -14.66 5.70
C GLN A 239 -14.06 -13.34 4.97
N ILE A 240 -13.24 -13.30 3.90
CA ILE A 240 -13.29 -12.22 2.93
C ILE A 240 -14.05 -12.74 1.72
N LEU A 241 -15.19 -12.12 1.47
CA LEU A 241 -16.04 -12.41 0.33
C LEU A 241 -15.72 -11.43 -0.78
N LYS A 242 -15.76 -11.91 -2.02
CA LYS A 242 -15.72 -11.10 -3.23
C LYS A 242 -17.01 -11.39 -4.00
N ASN A 243 -17.87 -10.39 -4.18
CA ASN A 243 -19.20 -10.54 -4.79
C ASN A 243 -20.00 -11.72 -4.18
N ASN A 244 -20.14 -11.76 -2.85
CA ASN A 244 -20.78 -12.84 -2.07
C ASN A 244 -20.10 -14.23 -2.12
N GLN A 245 -18.98 -14.39 -2.84
CA GLN A 245 -18.23 -15.64 -2.84
C GLN A 245 -17.06 -15.55 -1.86
N SER A 246 -17.00 -16.45 -0.88
CA SER A 246 -15.85 -16.56 0.02
C SER A 246 -14.61 -16.93 -0.79
N LEU A 247 -13.60 -16.05 -0.77
CA LEU A 247 -12.34 -16.25 -1.49
C LEU A 247 -11.19 -16.49 -0.51
N PHE A 248 -11.31 -15.94 0.69
CA PHE A 248 -10.31 -16.11 1.74
C PHE A 248 -10.95 -16.41 3.10
N GLU A 249 -10.22 -17.14 3.92
CA GLU A 249 -10.52 -17.39 5.33
C GLU A 249 -9.31 -16.99 6.17
N ILE A 250 -9.55 -16.29 7.27
CA ILE A 250 -8.54 -15.84 8.22
C ILE A 250 -8.95 -16.29 9.60
N ILE A 251 -8.08 -17.03 10.26
CA ILE A 251 -8.30 -17.51 11.62
C ILE A 251 -7.28 -16.84 12.52
N LEU A 252 -7.76 -16.25 13.61
CA LEU A 252 -6.94 -15.65 14.65
C LEU A 252 -6.74 -16.63 15.82
N ASP A 253 -5.63 -16.50 16.55
CA ASP A 253 -5.44 -17.20 17.81
C ASP A 253 -6.14 -16.49 18.98
N GLN A 254 -6.03 -17.05 20.18
CA GLN A 254 -6.65 -16.51 21.40
C GLN A 254 -6.14 -15.11 21.77
N ASN A 255 -4.99 -14.69 21.25
CA ASN A 255 -4.38 -13.39 21.51
C ASN A 255 -4.66 -12.39 20.38
N GLN A 256 -5.59 -12.68 19.46
CA GLN A 256 -5.91 -11.84 18.29
C GLN A 256 -4.72 -11.69 17.32
N ARG A 257 -3.93 -12.75 17.14
CA ARG A 257 -2.85 -12.82 16.13
C ARG A 257 -3.28 -13.70 14.98
N LEU A 258 -2.78 -13.43 13.78
CA LEU A 258 -3.03 -14.30 12.62
C LEU A 258 -2.50 -15.71 12.91
N LYS A 259 -3.35 -16.72 12.82
CA LYS A 259 -2.97 -18.12 13.04
C LYS A 259 -2.92 -18.86 11.73
N GLU A 260 -3.98 -18.71 10.94
CA GLU A 260 -4.12 -19.38 9.64
C GLU A 260 -4.68 -18.41 8.62
N PHE A 261 -4.20 -18.54 7.39
CA PHE A 261 -4.75 -17.87 6.22
C PHE A 261 -5.01 -18.91 5.15
N LYS A 262 -6.22 -18.90 4.58
CA LYS A 262 -6.58 -19.78 3.48
C LYS A 262 -7.01 -18.94 2.30
N PHE A 263 -6.37 -19.16 1.17
CA PHE A 263 -6.90 -18.80 -0.14
C PHE A 263 -7.72 -19.99 -0.64
N LEU A 264 -9.02 -19.78 -0.87
CA LEU A 264 -9.96 -20.86 -1.21
C LEU A 264 -9.92 -21.27 -2.68
N GLY A 265 -9.02 -20.64 -3.46
CA GLY A 265 -8.89 -20.87 -4.90
C GLY A 265 -9.92 -20.09 -5.71
N ASN A 266 -9.66 -20.00 -7.01
CA ASN A 266 -10.63 -19.51 -7.99
C ASN A 266 -10.73 -20.51 -9.13
N LYS A 267 -11.87 -21.19 -9.23
CA LYS A 267 -12.12 -22.18 -10.30
C LYS A 267 -12.08 -21.54 -11.69
N ALA A 268 -12.59 -20.32 -11.84
CA ALA A 268 -12.60 -19.62 -13.12
C ALA A 268 -11.17 -19.36 -13.63
N ASP A 269 -10.26 -19.02 -12.70
CA ASP A 269 -8.86 -18.70 -13.01
C ASP A 269 -7.93 -19.93 -12.85
N LYS A 270 -8.49 -21.13 -12.65
CA LYS A 270 -7.75 -22.38 -12.38
C LYS A 270 -6.75 -22.28 -11.22
N GLN A 271 -7.03 -21.41 -10.25
CA GLN A 271 -6.19 -21.21 -9.08
C GLN A 271 -6.57 -22.21 -7.99
N GLN A 272 -5.59 -22.98 -7.53
CA GLN A 272 -5.78 -23.99 -6.49
C GLN A 272 -5.86 -23.33 -5.10
N PRO A 273 -6.59 -23.95 -4.15
CA PRO A 273 -6.58 -23.50 -2.77
C PRO A 273 -5.17 -23.59 -2.15
N LEU A 274 -4.84 -22.62 -1.30
CA LEU A 274 -3.59 -22.58 -0.54
C LEU A 274 -3.91 -22.30 0.92
N GLN A 275 -3.23 -23.00 1.83
CA GLN A 275 -3.37 -22.76 3.27
C GLN A 275 -2.00 -22.47 3.87
N PHE A 276 -1.96 -21.48 4.74
CA PHE A 276 -0.76 -20.99 5.38
C PHE A 276 -0.93 -20.91 6.88
N ASN A 277 0.08 -21.41 7.61
CA ASN A 277 0.12 -21.37 9.06
C ASN A 277 1.18 -20.37 9.53
N PHE A 278 0.82 -19.56 10.52
CA PHE A 278 1.66 -18.52 11.10
C PHE A 278 2.31 -19.04 12.38
N THR A 279 3.60 -18.81 12.52
CA THR A 279 4.37 -19.13 13.73
C THR A 279 5.15 -17.89 14.15
N TYR A 280 5.16 -17.63 15.46
CA TYR A 280 5.73 -16.43 16.03
C TYR A 280 6.83 -16.77 17.02
N THR A 281 7.87 -15.92 17.06
CA THR A 281 8.74 -15.81 18.23
C THR A 281 8.66 -14.40 18.78
N PHE A 282 8.90 -14.23 20.07
CA PHE A 282 8.69 -12.97 20.79
C PHE A 282 9.96 -12.51 21.49
N TYR A 283 10.09 -11.22 21.68
CA TYR A 283 11.00 -10.66 22.67
C TYR A 283 10.52 -11.01 24.08
N LYS A 284 11.48 -11.26 24.99
CA LYS A 284 11.20 -11.54 26.40
C LYS A 284 10.78 -10.26 27.12
#